data_AF-A0A7W0T9M2-F1
#
_entry.id   AF-A0A7W0T9M2-F1
#
_cell.length_a   1.000
_cell.length_b   1.000
_cell.length_c   1.000
_cell.angle_alpha   90.00
_cell.angle_beta   90.00
_cell.angle_gamma   90.00
#
_symmetry.space_group_name_H-M   'P 1'
#
loop_
_entity.id
_entity.type
_entity.pdbx_description
1 polymer ?
#
loop_
_entity_poly.entity_id
_entity_poly.type
_entity_poly.pdbx_seq_one_letter_code
_entity_poly.pdbx_strand_id
1 'polypeptide(L)'
;MLSAHRIDRVIDVRDLPLSRRRGFSKTPLATALTAHGIEYVHLRQAGNPFRREKDSIPREERRPETCHRSILSPRVARRLGLRQVDL
;
A
#
# COMPACT_ATOMS: atom_id res chain seq x y z
N MET A 1 11.96 6.10 11.37
CA MET A 1 10.66 5.93 12.08
C MET A 1 9.64 6.81 11.39
N LEU A 2 8.39 6.36 11.17
CA LEU A 2 7.37 7.17 10.48
C LEU A 2 7.07 8.50 11.19
N SER A 3 7.16 8.49 12.53
CA SER A 3 6.98 9.67 13.38
C SER A 3 7.93 10.83 13.06
N ALA A 4 9.08 10.58 12.43
CA ALA A 4 10.02 11.62 12.04
C ALA A 4 9.58 12.41 10.80
N HIS A 5 8.55 11.97 10.08
CA HIS A 5 8.18 12.47 8.75
C HIS A 5 6.81 13.13 8.67
N ARG A 6 6.18 13.51 9.81
CA ARG A 6 4.85 14.14 9.87
C ARG A 6 3.83 13.44 8.97
N ILE A 7 3.66 12.13 9.20
CA ILE A 7 2.73 11.30 8.43
C ILE A 7 1.38 11.28 9.14
N ASP A 8 0.33 11.74 8.46
CA ASP A 8 -1.03 11.73 9.02
C ASP A 8 -1.74 10.38 8.83
N ARG A 9 -1.40 9.66 7.74
CA ARG A 9 -2.12 8.45 7.34
C ARG A 9 -1.23 7.45 6.62
N VAL A 10 -1.45 6.17 6.88
CA VAL A 10 -0.87 5.03 6.15
C VAL A 10 -1.97 4.32 5.36
N ILE A 11 -1.74 4.19 4.06
CA ILE A 11 -2.62 3.47 3.15
C ILE A 11 -2.07 2.06 2.94
N ASP A 12 -2.83 1.05 3.37
CA ASP A 12 -2.52 -0.35 3.16
C ASP A 12 -3.22 -0.87 1.90
N VAL A 13 -2.44 -1.12 0.86
CA VAL A 13 -2.92 -1.56 -0.46
C VAL A 13 -3.00 -3.08 -0.60
N ARG A 14 -2.66 -3.83 0.46
CA ARG A 14 -2.70 -5.30 0.45
C ARG A 14 -4.12 -5.78 0.18
N ASP A 15 -4.26 -6.76 -0.72
CA ASP A 15 -5.54 -7.43 -0.94
C ASP A 15 -5.93 -8.27 0.29
N LEU A 16 -4.95 -8.94 0.90
CA LEU A 16 -5.04 -9.57 2.21
C LEU A 16 -4.01 -8.94 3.16
N PRO A 17 -4.42 -8.22 4.22
CA PRO A 17 -3.51 -7.52 5.14
C PRO A 17 -2.90 -8.47 6.20
N LEU A 18 -2.43 -9.62 5.72
CA LEU A 18 -1.75 -10.64 6.49
C LEU A 18 -0.23 -10.42 6.42
N SER A 19 0.45 -10.63 7.53
CA SER A 19 1.91 -10.62 7.58
C SER A 19 2.40 -11.64 8.60
N ARG A 20 3.48 -12.34 8.25
CA ARG A 20 4.21 -13.20 9.20
C ARG A 20 5.14 -12.39 10.11
N ARG A 21 5.41 -11.12 9.79
CA ARG A 21 6.20 -10.23 10.65
C ARG A 21 5.34 -9.75 11.82
N ARG A 22 5.80 -9.98 13.04
CA ARG A 22 5.11 -9.57 14.27
C ARG A 22 4.79 -8.08 14.23
N GLY A 23 3.52 -7.73 14.48
CA GLY A 23 3.04 -6.34 14.49
C GLY A 23 2.60 -5.79 13.12
N PHE A 24 2.69 -6.57 12.03
CA PHE A 24 2.40 -6.08 10.67
C PHE A 24 1.12 -6.67 10.05
N SER A 25 0.36 -7.50 10.79
CA SER A 25 -1.01 -7.81 10.40
C SER A 25 -1.92 -6.59 10.64
N LYS A 26 -3.11 -6.58 10.00
CA LYS A 26 -4.06 -5.46 10.05
C LYS A 26 -4.22 -4.83 11.43
N THR A 27 -4.68 -5.60 12.41
CA THR A 27 -5.05 -5.06 13.73
C THR A 27 -3.82 -4.54 14.50
N PRO A 28 -2.73 -5.31 14.68
CA PRO A 28 -1.57 -4.80 15.39
C PRO A 28 -0.92 -3.57 14.74
N LEU A 29 -0.90 -3.52 13.41
CA LEU A 29 -0.36 -2.36 12.69
C LEU A 29 -1.24 -1.13 12.88
N ALA A 30 -2.57 -1.28 12.74
CA ALA A 30 -3.51 -0.19 12.97
C ALA A 30 -3.40 0.35 14.40
N THR A 31 -3.36 -0.53 15.40
CA THR A 31 -3.18 -0.13 16.81
C THR A 31 -1.89 0.66 17.03
N ALA A 32 -0.77 0.17 16.48
CA ALA A 32 0.52 0.87 16.61
C ALA A 32 0.52 2.25 15.95
N LEU A 33 -0.11 2.38 14.78
CA LEU A 33 -0.22 3.67 14.07
C LEU A 33 -1.11 4.66 14.83
N THR A 34 -2.28 4.21 15.29
CA THR A 34 -3.20 5.04 16.08
C THR A 34 -2.57 5.54 17.37
N ALA A 35 -1.74 4.73 18.05
CA ALA A 35 -0.99 5.15 19.23
C ALA A 35 -0.01 6.32 18.97
N HIS A 36 0.35 6.54 17.71
CA HIS A 36 1.19 7.66 17.26
C HIS A 36 0.41 8.74 16.50
N GLY A 37 -0.92 8.71 16.55
CA GLY A 37 -1.77 9.69 15.84
C GLY A 37 -1.81 9.51 14.33
N ILE A 38 -1.38 8.35 13.82
CA ILE A 38 -1.36 8.05 12.39
C ILE A 38 -2.59 7.19 12.06
N GLU A 39 -3.40 7.63 11.11
CA GLU A 39 -4.56 6.88 10.67
C GLU A 39 -4.16 5.70 9.78
N TYR A 40 -4.79 4.55 9.99
CA TYR A 40 -4.62 3.38 9.12
C TYR A 40 -5.86 3.22 8.21
N VAL A 41 -5.64 3.23 6.90
CA VAL A 41 -6.70 3.00 5.91
C VAL A 41 -6.36 1.79 5.05
N HIS A 42 -7.28 0.82 5.01
CA HIS A 42 -7.12 -0.35 4.16
C HIS A 42 -7.80 -0.13 2.80
N LEU A 43 -7.00 0.05 1.76
CA LEU A 43 -7.44 0.32 0.40
C LEU A 43 -7.29 -0.92 -0.48
N ARG A 44 -8.20 -1.88 -0.32
CA ARG A 44 -8.15 -3.17 -1.03
C ARG A 44 -8.14 -3.00 -2.56
N GLN A 45 -8.88 -2.02 -3.05
CA GLN A 45 -9.05 -1.73 -4.47
C GLN A 45 -7.75 -1.30 -5.18
N ALA A 46 -6.72 -0.88 -4.44
CA ALA A 46 -5.41 -0.55 -5.01
C ALA A 46 -4.61 -1.78 -5.49
N GLY A 47 -4.99 -2.99 -5.07
CA GLY A 47 -4.62 -4.22 -5.77
C GLY A 47 -3.19 -4.71 -5.57
N ASN A 48 -2.79 -5.02 -4.33
CA ASN A 48 -1.58 -5.80 -4.06
C ASN A 48 -1.95 -7.24 -3.62
N PRO A 49 -2.12 -8.18 -4.57
CA PRO A 49 -2.59 -9.54 -4.29
C PRO A 49 -1.57 -10.33 -3.45
N PHE A 50 -2.08 -11.10 -2.48
CA PHE A 50 -1.24 -11.92 -1.59
C PHE A 50 -0.50 -13.05 -2.32
N ARG A 51 -1.10 -13.57 -3.39
CA ARG A 51 -0.51 -14.61 -4.24
C ARG A 51 -0.45 -14.09 -5.66
N ARG A 52 0.71 -14.24 -6.30
CA ARG A 52 0.86 -13.97 -7.73
C ARG A 52 0.18 -15.10 -8.50
N GLU A 53 -0.84 -14.80 -9.30
CA GLU A 53 -1.03 -15.56 -10.53
C GLU A 53 0.22 -15.25 -11.39
N LYS A 54 1.03 -16.28 -11.68
CA LYS A 54 2.38 -16.10 -12.23
C LYS A 54 2.39 -15.43 -13.61
N ASP A 55 1.23 -15.24 -14.25
CA ASP A 55 1.10 -14.85 -15.65
C ASP A 55 0.32 -13.54 -15.87
N SER A 56 -0.32 -12.97 -14.84
CA SER A 56 -1.25 -11.83 -14.98
C SER A 56 -0.58 -10.45 -14.87
N ILE A 57 0.69 -10.41 -14.48
CA ILE A 57 1.47 -9.17 -14.26
C ILE A 57 2.67 -9.15 -15.23
N PRO A 58 2.76 -8.16 -16.15
CA PRO A 58 3.87 -8.02 -17.08
C PRO A 58 5.23 -8.01 -16.33
N ARG A 59 6.27 -8.57 -16.96
CA ARG A 59 7.60 -8.73 -16.34
C ARG A 59 8.19 -7.41 -15.82
N GLU A 60 7.90 -6.33 -16.53
CA GLU A 60 8.32 -4.95 -16.22
C GLU A 60 7.74 -4.47 -14.89
N GLU A 61 6.52 -4.89 -14.55
CA GLU A 61 5.84 -4.51 -13.31
C GLU A 61 6.29 -5.35 -12.10
N ARG A 62 7.21 -6.32 -12.29
CA ARG A 62 7.75 -7.17 -11.20
C ARG A 62 8.93 -6.54 -10.46
N ARG A 63 9.53 -5.51 -11.06
CA ARG A 63 10.66 -4.78 -10.50
C ARG A 63 10.16 -3.75 -9.48
N PRO A 64 10.61 -3.80 -8.21
CA PRO A 64 10.20 -2.85 -7.18
C PRO A 64 10.41 -1.39 -7.59
N GLU A 65 11.44 -1.13 -8.39
CA GLU A 65 11.84 0.19 -8.87
C GLU A 65 10.83 0.76 -9.88
N THR A 66 10.12 -0.11 -10.60
CA THR A 66 9.15 0.25 -11.64
C THR A 66 7.71 0.29 -11.10
N CYS A 67 7.42 -0.53 -10.10
CA CYS A 67 6.08 -0.79 -9.58
C CYS A 67 5.40 0.46 -8.97
N HIS A 68 6.14 1.24 -8.16
CA HIS A 68 5.58 2.39 -7.44
C HIS A 68 5.31 3.61 -8.32
N ARG A 69 6.24 3.96 -9.23
CA ARG A 69 6.22 5.24 -9.95
C ARG A 69 5.50 5.19 -11.30
N SER A 70 5.57 4.07 -12.01
CA SER A 70 5.04 3.94 -13.37
C SER A 70 3.64 3.30 -13.41
N ILE A 71 3.37 2.36 -12.52
CA ILE A 71 2.21 1.45 -12.63
C ILE A 71 1.17 1.68 -11.54
N LEU A 72 1.59 1.76 -10.27
CA LEU A 72 0.66 1.94 -9.16
C LEU A 72 0.04 3.35 -9.18
N SER A 73 0.80 4.43 -9.37
CA SER A 73 0.22 5.78 -9.27
C SER A 73 -0.85 6.09 -10.33
N PRO A 74 -0.69 5.84 -11.65
CA PRO A 74 -1.64 6.35 -12.64
C PRO A 74 -2.84 5.43 -12.88
N ARG A 75 -2.71 4.12 -12.63
CA ARG A 75 -3.83 3.16 -12.73
C ARG A 75 -4.68 3.18 -11.45
N VAL A 76 -4.05 3.18 -10.28
CA VAL A 76 -4.77 3.20 -8.99
C VAL A 76 -5.43 4.55 -8.77
N ALA A 77 -4.74 5.66 -9.04
CA ALA A 77 -5.35 6.99 -8.90
C ALA A 77 -6.59 7.14 -9.77
N ARG A 78 -6.55 6.66 -11.02
CA ARG A 78 -7.68 6.72 -11.95
C ARG A 78 -8.85 5.83 -11.53
N ARG A 79 -8.58 4.60 -11.06
CA ARG A 79 -9.61 3.67 -10.56
C ARG A 79 -10.28 4.17 -9.28
N LEU A 80 -9.58 4.97 -8.48
CA LEU A 80 -10.06 5.48 -7.19
C LEU A 80 -10.51 6.95 -7.22
N GLY A 81 -10.47 7.60 -8.39
CA GLY A 81 -10.81 9.03 -8.51
C GLY A 81 -9.85 9.97 -7.77
N LEU A 82 -8.63 9.53 -7.48
CA LEU A 82 -7.63 10.35 -6.81
C LEU A 82 -6.89 11.21 -7.84
N ARG A 83 -6.68 12.49 -7.52
CA ARG A 83 -5.81 13.36 -8.31
C ARG A 83 -4.35 13.00 -7.98
N GLN A 84 -3.62 12.49 -8.95
CA GLN A 84 -2.18 12.29 -8.82
C GLN A 84 -1.52 13.67 -8.70
N VAL A 85 -0.84 13.91 -7.58
CA VAL A 85 0.08 15.04 -7.42
C VAL A 85 1.49 14.52 -7.70
N ASP A 86 2.30 15.30 -8.40
CA ASP A 86 3.67 14.90 -8.71
C ASP A 86 4.45 14.62 -7.41
N LEU A 87 5.07 13.43 -7.33
CA LEU A 87 5.98 12.99 -6.27
C LEU A 87 7.41 12.87 -6.82
#